data_AF-A0A1F7Y3D6-F1
#
_entry.id   AF-A0A1F7Y3D6-F1
#
_cell.length_a   1.000
_cell.length_b   1.000
_cell.length_c   1.000
_cell.angle_alpha   90.00
_cell.angle_beta   90.00
_cell.angle_gamma   90.00
#
_symmetry.space_group_name_H-M   'P 1'
#
loop_
_entity.id
_entity.type
_entity.pdbx_description
1 polymer ?
#
loop_
_entity_poly.entity_id
_entity_poly.type
_entity_poly.pdbx_seq_one_letter_code
_entity_poly.pdbx_strand_id
1 'polypeptide(L)'
;MSQFLKRLFFIILISFLPTLAVWLPFFFRLEKVWGIPLSQNGMATIVANYDGPLFIAVAKSLYNPVFLGNFGFDLPSSYFAAHFPLFPLLIRIFAVILGYPYSMLVVTLLSSILALYFFSVFIADFVEKKDLLWITIVFAILPARWLIVRSVGSAEPLFLASVIASVYYFRKEKYLSAGLWGVVAQISKSAGILLFIAYALALLLPKLKLAALTTFSKWHKSIEIKNILSVLLIPISLLGVFTLYKYTQSDFLAYFHSGDNIHLFFPPFQIFNYNQPWVGTFWLEEIIFVYLFGALGFLKLVKMQEYKIAWFVGIFFASTLFVSHRDLIRYSLPLVPFLYAAFAETIVKKEFKTAMLVLIIPIYLFSLAYISQNVMPVSDWAPFL
;
A
#
# COMPACT_ATOMS: atom_id res chain seq x y z
N MET A 1 0.36 -17.63 -28.36
CA MET A 1 -0.03 -16.74 -27.25
C MET A 1 0.71 -15.41 -27.39
N SER A 2 0.01 -14.27 -27.37
CA SER A 2 0.67 -12.95 -27.52
C SER A 2 1.67 -12.69 -26.38
N GLN A 3 2.68 -11.84 -26.61
CA GLN A 3 3.70 -11.50 -25.61
C GLN A 3 3.05 -10.91 -24.33
N PHE A 4 1.93 -10.20 -24.49
CA PHE A 4 1.12 -9.69 -23.37
C PHE A 4 0.52 -10.83 -22.54
N LEU A 5 -0.16 -11.79 -23.17
CA LEU A 5 -0.78 -12.92 -22.47
C LEU A 5 0.26 -13.78 -21.74
N LYS A 6 1.43 -14.00 -22.36
CA LYS A 6 2.54 -14.72 -21.71
C LYS A 6 3.02 -14.00 -20.45
N ARG A 7 3.20 -12.68 -20.54
CA ARG A 7 3.61 -11.86 -19.39
C ARG A 7 2.57 -11.90 -18.27
N LEU A 8 1.30 -11.72 -18.61
CA LEU A 8 0.20 -11.74 -17.65
C LEU A 8 0.12 -13.10 -16.93
N PHE A 9 0.25 -14.21 -17.66
CA PHE A 9 0.29 -15.55 -17.09
C PHE A 9 1.38 -15.69 -16.01
N PHE A 10 2.61 -15.26 -16.30
CA PHE A 10 3.69 -15.30 -15.30
C PHE A 10 3.43 -14.40 -14.11
N ILE A 11 2.88 -13.20 -14.32
CA ILE A 11 2.51 -12.30 -13.21
C ILE A 11 1.47 -12.96 -12.31
N ILE A 12 0.47 -13.63 -12.88
CA ILE A 12 -0.54 -14.38 -12.12
C ILE A 12 0.13 -15.47 -11.29
N LEU A 13 1.03 -16.27 -11.87
CA LEU A 13 1.74 -17.33 -11.13
C LEU A 13 2.63 -16.78 -10.02
N ILE A 14 3.42 -15.73 -10.30
CA ILE A 14 4.26 -15.06 -9.30
C ILE A 14 3.41 -14.48 -8.19
N SER A 15 2.19 -14.05 -8.51
CA SER A 15 1.27 -13.54 -7.51
C SER A 15 0.68 -14.65 -6.64
N PHE A 16 0.18 -15.68 -7.30
CA PHE A 16 -0.65 -16.71 -6.71
C PHE A 16 0.15 -17.74 -5.92
N LEU A 17 1.28 -18.21 -6.44
CA LEU A 17 2.04 -19.30 -5.81
C LEU A 17 2.58 -18.95 -4.41
N PRO A 18 3.18 -17.76 -4.16
CA PRO A 18 3.61 -17.40 -2.81
C PRO A 18 2.44 -17.23 -1.85
N THR A 19 1.33 -16.63 -2.30
CA THR A 19 0.12 -16.47 -1.48
C THR A 19 -0.51 -17.82 -1.15
N LEU A 20 -0.57 -18.73 -2.12
CA LEU A 20 -1.03 -20.10 -1.90
C LEU A 20 -0.13 -20.82 -0.89
N ALA A 21 1.19 -20.71 -1.02
CA ALA A 21 2.13 -21.32 -0.07
C ALA A 21 1.93 -20.81 1.37
N VAL A 22 1.59 -19.53 1.53
CA VAL A 22 1.20 -18.95 2.85
C VAL A 22 -0.13 -19.50 3.33
N TRP A 23 -1.12 -19.71 2.45
CA TRP A 23 -2.44 -20.22 2.82
C TRP A 23 -2.48 -21.72 3.14
N LEU A 24 -1.68 -22.55 2.46
CA LEU A 24 -1.74 -24.01 2.58
C LEU A 24 -1.66 -24.52 4.04
N PRO A 25 -0.76 -24.03 4.92
CA PRO A 25 -0.74 -24.46 6.31
C PRO A 25 -2.04 -24.18 7.07
N PHE A 26 -2.67 -23.02 6.84
CA PHE A 26 -3.94 -22.65 7.47
C PHE A 26 -5.12 -23.41 6.85
N PHE A 27 -5.08 -23.67 5.54
CA PHE A 27 -6.09 -24.46 4.85
C PHE A 27 -6.13 -25.90 5.37
N PHE A 28 -4.97 -26.55 5.51
CA PHE A 28 -4.85 -27.89 6.06
C PHE A 28 -4.90 -27.94 7.60
N ARG A 29 -5.02 -26.78 8.27
CA ARG A 29 -5.05 -26.66 9.74
C ARG A 29 -3.87 -27.36 10.41
N LEU A 30 -2.67 -27.19 9.86
CA LEU A 30 -1.46 -27.75 10.47
C LEU A 30 -1.28 -27.16 11.88
N GLU A 31 -0.83 -27.97 12.83
CA GLU A 31 -0.56 -27.50 14.20
C GLU A 31 0.66 -26.58 14.28
N LYS A 32 1.68 -26.90 13.48
CA LYS A 32 2.95 -26.17 13.46
C LYS A 32 3.65 -26.30 12.12
N VAL A 33 4.43 -25.29 11.76
CA VAL A 33 5.38 -25.33 10.64
C VAL A 33 6.72 -24.86 11.17
N TRP A 34 7.76 -25.70 11.07
CA TRP A 34 9.10 -25.38 11.57
C TRP A 34 9.11 -24.93 13.04
N GLY A 35 8.27 -25.53 13.88
CA GLY A 35 8.12 -25.16 15.29
C GLY A 35 7.28 -23.91 15.57
N ILE A 36 6.85 -23.17 14.54
CA ILE A 36 5.93 -22.04 14.69
C ILE A 36 4.52 -22.60 14.91
N PRO A 37 3.86 -22.32 16.05
CA PRO A 37 2.49 -22.76 16.29
C PRO A 37 1.53 -22.00 15.39
N LEU A 38 0.57 -22.73 14.80
CA LEU A 38 -0.46 -22.16 13.94
C LEU A 38 -1.84 -22.30 14.58
N SER A 39 -2.69 -21.32 14.32
CA SER A 39 -4.08 -21.31 14.79
C SER A 39 -4.89 -22.44 14.16
N GLN A 40 -5.65 -23.16 14.99
CA GLN A 40 -6.54 -24.24 14.58
C GLN A 40 -7.83 -23.74 13.92
N ASN A 41 -8.08 -22.43 13.93
CA ASN A 41 -9.19 -21.81 13.22
C ASN A 41 -8.97 -21.79 11.69
N GLY A 42 -7.80 -22.26 11.21
CA GLY A 42 -7.50 -22.41 9.80
C GLY A 42 -7.61 -21.10 9.01
N MET A 43 -8.29 -21.13 7.86
CA MET A 43 -8.48 -19.93 7.01
C MET A 43 -9.18 -18.76 7.71
N ALA A 44 -9.95 -18.99 8.79
CA ALA A 44 -10.52 -17.89 9.56
C ALA A 44 -9.41 -17.00 10.17
N THR A 45 -8.22 -17.55 10.44
CA THR A 45 -7.03 -16.80 10.90
C THR A 45 -6.54 -15.82 9.82
N ILE A 46 -6.57 -16.23 8.55
CA ILE A 46 -6.21 -15.36 7.41
C ILE A 46 -7.22 -14.23 7.26
N VAL A 47 -8.51 -14.54 7.37
CA VAL A 47 -9.61 -13.56 7.25
C VAL A 47 -9.59 -12.59 8.42
N ALA A 48 -9.36 -13.08 9.63
CA ALA A 48 -9.34 -12.29 10.85
C ALA A 48 -8.04 -11.51 11.06
N ASN A 49 -7.08 -11.56 10.14
CA ASN A 49 -5.89 -10.71 10.26
C ASN A 49 -6.32 -9.24 10.40
N TYR A 50 -5.61 -8.49 11.23
CA TYR A 50 -5.97 -7.13 11.61
C TYR A 50 -6.30 -6.25 10.38
N ASP A 51 -7.27 -5.35 10.53
CA ASP A 51 -7.95 -4.56 9.48
C ASP A 51 -8.94 -5.34 8.58
N GLY A 52 -8.76 -6.66 8.38
CA GLY A 52 -9.62 -7.46 7.51
C GLY A 52 -11.12 -7.42 7.90
N PRO A 53 -11.49 -7.83 9.12
CA PRO A 53 -12.88 -7.77 9.59
C PRO A 53 -13.46 -6.35 9.55
N LEU A 54 -12.64 -5.32 9.76
CA LEU A 54 -13.07 -3.92 9.70
C LEU A 54 -13.44 -3.49 8.27
N PHE A 55 -12.68 -3.93 7.26
CA PHE A 55 -13.05 -3.72 5.85
C PHE A 55 -14.37 -4.43 5.48
N ILE A 56 -14.63 -5.62 6.03
CA ILE A 56 -15.92 -6.33 5.84
C ILE A 56 -17.07 -5.54 6.49
N ALA A 57 -16.88 -5.04 7.71
CA ALA A 57 -17.87 -4.23 8.39
C ALA A 57 -18.26 -2.98 7.58
N VAL A 58 -17.27 -2.30 6.99
CA VAL A 58 -17.52 -1.17 6.07
C VAL A 58 -18.22 -1.63 4.79
N ALA A 59 -17.81 -2.76 4.20
CA ALA A 59 -18.41 -3.27 2.97
C ALA A 59 -19.91 -3.58 3.13
N LYS A 60 -20.32 -4.07 4.31
CA LYS A 60 -21.72 -4.36 4.65
C LYS A 60 -22.49 -3.11 5.04
N SER A 61 -21.95 -2.30 5.95
CA SER A 61 -22.65 -1.15 6.54
C SER A 61 -22.66 0.10 5.65
N LEU A 62 -21.70 0.24 4.73
CA LEU A 62 -21.40 1.51 4.04
C LEU A 62 -21.29 2.68 5.03
N TYR A 63 -20.58 2.45 6.13
CA TYR A 63 -20.35 3.42 7.21
C TYR A 63 -21.58 3.81 8.03
N ASN A 64 -22.73 3.15 7.86
CA ASN A 64 -23.92 3.42 8.67
C ASN A 64 -23.66 3.00 10.15
N PRO A 65 -23.75 3.94 11.12
CA PRO A 65 -23.45 3.65 12.53
C PRO A 65 -24.30 2.55 13.15
N VAL A 66 -25.58 2.46 12.76
CA VAL A 66 -26.52 1.45 13.30
C VAL A 66 -26.07 0.05 12.89
N PHE A 67 -25.67 -0.14 11.63
CA PHE A 67 -25.20 -1.44 11.16
C PHE A 67 -23.79 -1.78 11.65
N LEU A 68 -22.93 -0.78 11.88
CA LEU A 68 -21.59 -0.99 12.44
C LEU A 68 -21.63 -1.57 13.85
N GLY A 69 -22.63 -1.21 14.66
CA GLY A 69 -22.82 -1.76 16.01
C GLY A 69 -23.02 -3.28 16.05
N ASN A 70 -23.44 -3.90 14.94
CA ASN A 70 -23.72 -5.33 14.87
C ASN A 70 -22.46 -6.21 14.79
N PHE A 71 -21.28 -5.64 14.54
CA PHE A 71 -20.04 -6.40 14.36
C PHE A 71 -19.29 -6.69 15.67
N GLY A 72 -19.78 -6.18 16.81
CA GLY A 72 -19.24 -6.50 18.14
C GLY A 72 -17.85 -5.92 18.42
N PHE A 73 -17.42 -4.92 17.67
CA PHE A 73 -16.16 -4.22 17.91
C PHE A 73 -16.35 -3.11 18.95
N ASP A 74 -15.47 -3.07 19.94
CA ASP A 74 -15.41 -1.97 20.93
C ASP A 74 -14.69 -0.75 20.33
N LEU A 75 -15.26 -0.22 19.23
CA LEU A 75 -14.69 0.87 18.45
C LEU A 75 -15.80 1.87 18.09
N PRO A 76 -15.54 3.19 18.17
CA PRO A 76 -16.51 4.19 17.75
C PRO A 76 -16.76 4.10 16.24
N SER A 77 -17.95 4.50 15.78
CA SER A 77 -18.28 4.47 14.34
C SER A 77 -17.30 5.30 13.49
N SER A 78 -16.74 6.39 14.05
CA SER A 78 -15.71 7.21 13.39
C SER A 78 -14.43 6.43 13.08
N TYR A 79 -14.09 5.38 13.85
CA TYR A 79 -12.92 4.55 13.61
C TYR A 79 -12.93 3.92 12.20
N PHE A 80 -14.12 3.53 11.72
CA PHE A 80 -14.28 2.92 10.40
C PHE A 80 -14.02 3.91 9.26
N ALA A 81 -14.03 5.23 9.51
CA ALA A 81 -13.66 6.25 8.52
C ALA A 81 -12.17 6.18 8.10
N ALA A 82 -11.32 5.47 8.86
CA ALA A 82 -9.95 5.14 8.48
C ALA A 82 -9.86 4.13 7.32
N HIS A 83 -10.93 3.34 7.11
CA HIS A 83 -11.00 2.29 6.09
C HIS A 83 -11.69 2.85 4.85
N PHE A 84 -10.91 3.50 3.98
CA PHE A 84 -11.41 4.23 2.81
C PHE A 84 -12.19 3.34 1.82
N PRO A 85 -13.14 3.92 1.05
CA PRO A 85 -14.29 3.17 0.53
C PRO A 85 -13.99 2.21 -0.61
N LEU A 86 -12.93 2.40 -1.41
CA LEU A 86 -12.79 1.61 -2.63
C LEU A 86 -12.61 0.12 -2.37
N PHE A 87 -11.74 -0.25 -1.42
CA PHE A 87 -11.52 -1.66 -1.10
C PHE A 87 -12.78 -2.33 -0.54
N PRO A 88 -13.48 -1.79 0.48
CA PRO A 88 -14.81 -2.25 0.90
C PRO A 88 -15.85 -2.36 -0.21
N LEU A 89 -15.92 -1.39 -1.13
CA LEU A 89 -16.86 -1.43 -2.25
C LEU A 89 -16.56 -2.59 -3.19
N LEU A 90 -15.28 -2.87 -3.48
CA LEU A 90 -14.89 -4.05 -4.25
C LEU A 90 -15.25 -5.35 -3.52
N ILE A 91 -15.02 -5.43 -2.19
CA ILE A 91 -15.46 -6.59 -1.39
C ILE A 91 -16.96 -6.80 -1.57
N ARG A 92 -17.77 -5.75 -1.42
CA ARG A 92 -19.23 -5.81 -1.55
C ARG A 92 -19.68 -6.30 -2.93
N ILE A 93 -19.00 -5.89 -4.01
CA ILE A 93 -19.30 -6.33 -5.38
C ILE A 93 -19.05 -7.84 -5.53
N PHE A 94 -17.91 -8.34 -5.04
CA PHE A 94 -17.58 -9.76 -5.14
C PHE A 94 -18.37 -10.64 -4.15
N ALA A 95 -18.87 -10.04 -3.05
CA ALA A 95 -19.61 -10.75 -2.01
C ALA A 95 -20.88 -11.42 -2.50
N VAL A 96 -21.48 -10.91 -3.59
CA VAL A 96 -22.66 -11.50 -4.24
C VAL A 96 -22.43 -12.96 -4.65
N ILE A 97 -21.18 -13.33 -4.97
CA ILE A 97 -20.83 -14.68 -5.46
C ILE A 97 -20.08 -15.49 -4.41
N LEU A 98 -19.18 -14.83 -3.65
CA LEU A 98 -18.20 -15.54 -2.80
C LEU A 98 -18.46 -15.39 -1.29
N GLY A 99 -19.42 -14.55 -0.89
CA GLY A 99 -19.55 -14.08 0.49
C GLY A 99 -18.44 -13.09 0.87
N TYR A 100 -18.63 -12.31 1.93
CA TYR A 100 -17.73 -11.21 2.28
C TYR A 100 -16.29 -11.66 2.65
N PRO A 101 -16.08 -12.70 3.48
CA PRO A 101 -14.73 -13.14 3.86
C PRO A 101 -13.85 -13.52 2.67
N TYR A 102 -14.36 -14.36 1.76
CA TYR A 102 -13.60 -14.80 0.59
C TYR A 102 -13.50 -13.71 -0.47
N SER A 103 -14.50 -12.84 -0.60
CA SER A 103 -14.42 -11.67 -1.48
C SER A 103 -13.28 -10.75 -1.09
N MET A 104 -13.08 -10.52 0.20
CA MET A 104 -11.94 -9.75 0.69
C MET A 104 -10.61 -10.37 0.26
N LEU A 105 -10.41 -11.67 0.46
CA LEU A 105 -9.17 -12.34 0.07
C LEU A 105 -8.97 -12.34 -1.45
N VAL A 106 -10.04 -12.53 -2.23
CA VAL A 106 -10.00 -12.48 -3.70
C VAL A 106 -9.67 -11.07 -4.19
N VAL A 107 -10.29 -10.03 -3.64
CA VAL A 107 -10.00 -8.63 -4.01
C VAL A 107 -8.55 -8.29 -3.66
N THR A 108 -8.02 -8.72 -2.52
CA THR A 108 -6.59 -8.57 -2.18
C THR A 108 -5.70 -9.29 -3.22
N LEU A 109 -6.01 -10.54 -3.57
CA LEU A 109 -5.24 -11.32 -4.54
C LEU A 109 -5.24 -10.67 -5.94
N LEU A 110 -6.40 -10.24 -6.43
CA LEU A 110 -6.55 -9.53 -7.71
C LEU A 110 -5.78 -8.20 -7.69
N SER A 111 -5.86 -7.46 -6.59
CA SER A 111 -5.11 -6.22 -6.38
C SER A 111 -3.60 -6.47 -6.36
N SER A 112 -3.17 -7.61 -5.83
CA SER A 112 -1.77 -8.02 -5.83
C SER A 112 -1.26 -8.38 -7.23
N ILE A 113 -2.08 -9.08 -8.04
CA ILE A 113 -1.78 -9.32 -9.46
C ILE A 113 -1.63 -7.98 -10.18
N LEU A 114 -2.53 -7.03 -9.92
CA LEU A 114 -2.49 -5.68 -10.49
C LEU A 114 -1.23 -4.91 -10.05
N ALA A 115 -0.84 -5.01 -8.78
CA ALA A 115 0.38 -4.40 -8.26
C ALA A 115 1.64 -4.95 -8.94
N LEU A 116 1.74 -6.28 -9.09
CA LEU A 116 2.85 -6.91 -9.79
C LEU A 116 2.85 -6.58 -11.29
N TYR A 117 1.67 -6.45 -11.90
CA TYR A 117 1.56 -5.99 -13.28
C TYR A 117 2.14 -4.59 -13.45
N PHE A 118 1.66 -3.60 -12.69
CA PHE A 118 2.17 -2.24 -12.78
C PHE A 118 3.64 -2.14 -12.36
N PHE A 119 4.06 -2.88 -11.34
CA PHE A 119 5.46 -3.00 -10.97
C PHE A 119 6.30 -3.48 -12.16
N SER A 120 5.90 -4.57 -12.81
CA SER A 120 6.64 -5.11 -13.94
C SER A 120 6.68 -4.09 -15.09
N VAL A 121 5.61 -3.33 -15.33
CA VAL A 121 5.57 -2.31 -16.40
C VAL A 121 6.51 -1.16 -16.07
N PHE A 122 6.50 -0.71 -14.83
CA PHE A 122 7.36 0.35 -14.33
C PHE A 122 8.84 -0.05 -14.34
N ILE A 123 9.18 -1.20 -13.77
CA ILE A 123 10.57 -1.63 -13.56
C ILE A 123 11.26 -2.00 -14.89
N ALA A 124 10.50 -2.32 -15.94
CA ALA A 124 11.04 -2.61 -17.26
C ALA A 124 11.84 -1.45 -17.88
N ASP A 125 11.64 -0.22 -17.41
CA ASP A 125 12.45 0.94 -17.81
C ASP A 125 13.84 0.96 -17.14
N PHE A 126 14.10 0.11 -16.14
CA PHE A 126 15.31 0.10 -15.29
C PHE A 126 16.12 -1.20 -15.36
N VAL A 127 15.61 -2.23 -16.05
CA VAL A 127 16.27 -3.53 -16.16
C VAL A 127 16.23 -4.08 -17.56
N GLU A 128 17.15 -4.97 -17.88
CA GLU A 128 17.10 -5.74 -19.12
C GLU A 128 15.92 -6.73 -19.13
N LYS A 129 15.43 -7.06 -20.32
CA LYS A 129 14.28 -7.97 -20.51
C LYS A 129 14.47 -9.34 -19.84
N LYS A 130 15.70 -9.85 -19.80
CA LYS A 130 16.04 -11.13 -19.14
C LYS A 130 15.88 -11.10 -17.62
N ASP A 131 16.05 -9.93 -17.00
CA ASP A 131 16.01 -9.76 -15.54
C ASP A 131 14.64 -9.32 -15.01
N LEU A 132 13.74 -8.89 -15.91
CA LEU A 132 12.38 -8.44 -15.58
C LEU A 132 11.59 -9.47 -14.76
N LEU A 133 11.66 -10.75 -15.15
CA LEU A 133 10.96 -11.82 -14.43
C LEU A 133 11.53 -11.98 -13.02
N TRP A 134 12.86 -12.01 -12.91
CA TRP A 134 13.55 -12.15 -11.63
C TRP A 134 13.20 -11.02 -10.66
N ILE A 135 13.34 -9.76 -11.08
CA ILE A 135 13.06 -8.63 -10.19
C ILE A 135 11.59 -8.57 -9.77
N THR A 136 10.67 -9.02 -10.62
CA THR A 136 9.23 -9.14 -10.30
C THR A 136 8.98 -10.25 -9.27
N ILE A 137 9.69 -11.38 -9.35
CA ILE A 137 9.65 -12.44 -8.33
C ILE A 137 10.13 -11.91 -6.99
N VAL A 138 11.27 -11.21 -6.96
CA VAL A 138 11.82 -10.63 -5.73
C VAL A 138 10.83 -9.64 -5.13
N PHE A 139 10.26 -8.73 -5.93
CA PHE A 139 9.25 -7.79 -5.44
C PHE A 139 7.97 -8.47 -4.94
N ALA A 140 7.61 -9.66 -5.42
CA ALA A 140 6.45 -10.38 -4.92
C ALA A 140 6.62 -10.91 -3.49
N ILE A 141 7.87 -11.10 -3.03
CA ILE A 141 8.19 -11.70 -1.73
C ILE A 141 8.93 -10.77 -0.76
N LEU A 142 9.62 -9.74 -1.26
CA LEU A 142 10.46 -8.83 -0.48
C LEU A 142 10.01 -7.36 -0.66
N PRO A 143 9.79 -6.59 0.43
CA PRO A 143 10.04 -6.94 1.83
C PRO A 143 9.06 -7.99 2.37
N ALA A 144 9.45 -8.72 3.41
CA ALA A 144 8.62 -9.80 3.96
C ALA A 144 7.20 -9.33 4.37
N ARG A 145 7.09 -8.08 4.83
CA ARG A 145 5.78 -7.46 5.13
C ARG A 145 4.86 -7.38 3.92
N TRP A 146 5.41 -7.17 2.73
CA TRP A 146 4.63 -7.16 1.49
C TRP A 146 3.98 -8.51 1.21
N LEU A 147 4.70 -9.63 1.44
CA LEU A 147 4.15 -10.99 1.30
C LEU A 147 2.97 -11.24 2.23
N ILE A 148 3.03 -10.70 3.44
CA ILE A 148 1.94 -10.81 4.42
C ILE A 148 0.70 -10.05 3.95
N VAL A 149 0.83 -8.75 3.68
CA VAL A 149 -0.34 -7.90 3.41
C VAL A 149 -1.06 -8.24 2.10
N ARG A 150 -0.36 -8.86 1.14
CA ARG A 150 -0.95 -9.41 -0.08
C ARG A 150 -1.61 -10.78 0.09
N SER A 151 -1.46 -11.39 1.27
CA SER A 151 -1.97 -12.74 1.59
C SER A 151 -3.05 -12.72 2.67
N VAL A 152 -3.45 -11.55 3.15
CA VAL A 152 -4.54 -11.38 4.13
C VAL A 152 -5.49 -10.29 3.63
N GLY A 153 -6.64 -10.11 4.29
CA GLY A 153 -7.59 -9.07 3.93
C GLY A 153 -7.05 -7.67 4.16
N SER A 154 -6.44 -7.06 3.15
CA SER A 154 -5.92 -5.70 3.25
C SER A 154 -5.99 -4.91 1.94
N ALA A 155 -6.06 -3.59 2.08
CA ALA A 155 -6.18 -2.63 0.99
C ALA A 155 -4.81 -2.24 0.39
N GLU A 156 -3.70 -2.58 1.06
CA GLU A 156 -2.36 -2.12 0.66
C GLU A 156 -1.96 -2.62 -0.73
N PRO A 157 -2.32 -3.83 -1.21
CA PRO A 157 -2.05 -4.20 -2.60
C PRO A 157 -2.74 -3.31 -3.63
N LEU A 158 -4.00 -2.92 -3.38
CA LEU A 158 -4.75 -2.03 -4.27
C LEU A 158 -4.16 -0.62 -4.27
N PHE A 159 -3.83 -0.13 -3.08
CA PHE A 159 -3.16 1.14 -2.90
C PHE A 159 -1.80 1.16 -3.61
N LEU A 160 -0.98 0.13 -3.42
CA LEU A 160 0.35 0.02 -4.02
C LEU A 160 0.27 -0.06 -5.55
N ALA A 161 -0.65 -0.85 -6.11
CA ALA A 161 -0.89 -0.91 -7.55
C ALA A 161 -1.19 0.47 -8.12
N SER A 162 -2.06 1.22 -7.44
CA SER A 162 -2.51 2.54 -7.86
C SER A 162 -1.41 3.60 -7.75
N VAL A 163 -0.60 3.55 -6.70
CA VAL A 163 0.60 4.40 -6.53
C VAL A 163 1.60 4.14 -7.66
N ILE A 164 1.94 2.88 -7.93
CA ILE A 164 2.90 2.54 -9.01
C ILE A 164 2.36 3.03 -10.36
N ALA A 165 1.10 2.74 -10.67
CA ALA A 165 0.46 3.17 -11.91
C ALA A 165 0.46 4.70 -12.03
N SER A 166 0.07 5.40 -10.98
CA SER A 166 0.01 6.87 -10.95
C SER A 166 1.38 7.47 -11.22
N VAL A 167 2.42 7.04 -10.49
CA VAL A 167 3.78 7.59 -10.63
C VAL A 167 4.39 7.22 -11.99
N TYR A 168 4.13 6.00 -12.49
CA TYR A 168 4.57 5.59 -13.83
C TYR A 168 3.97 6.48 -14.92
N TYR A 169 2.65 6.72 -14.90
CA TYR A 169 2.01 7.59 -15.89
C TYR A 169 2.43 9.05 -15.73
N PHE A 170 2.65 9.53 -14.50
CA PHE A 170 3.16 10.86 -14.25
C PHE A 170 4.57 11.04 -14.84
N ARG A 171 5.45 10.05 -14.64
CA ARG A 171 6.79 10.02 -15.24
C ARG A 171 6.75 10.09 -16.76
N LYS A 172 5.80 9.37 -17.38
CA LYS A 172 5.55 9.37 -18.84
C LYS A 172 4.70 10.56 -19.33
N GLU A 173 4.46 11.57 -18.48
CA GLU A 173 3.72 12.80 -18.82
C GLU A 173 2.25 12.58 -19.21
N LYS A 174 1.70 11.41 -18.89
CA LYS A 174 0.28 11.08 -19.07
C LYS A 174 -0.49 11.52 -17.83
N TYR A 175 -0.56 12.83 -17.60
CA TYR A 175 -1.08 13.42 -16.35
C TYR A 175 -2.52 13.03 -16.03
N LEU A 176 -3.40 12.91 -17.02
CA LEU A 176 -4.78 12.46 -16.79
C LEU A 176 -4.81 11.03 -16.24
N SER A 177 -4.06 10.11 -16.84
CA SER A 177 -3.94 8.74 -16.34
C SER A 177 -3.30 8.69 -14.96
N ALA A 178 -2.29 9.54 -14.71
CA ALA A 178 -1.68 9.68 -13.39
C ALA A 178 -2.68 10.15 -12.34
N GLY A 179 -3.49 11.15 -12.67
CA GLY A 179 -4.56 11.69 -11.84
C GLY A 179 -5.64 10.65 -11.55
N LEU A 180 -6.12 9.92 -12.56
CA LEU A 180 -7.11 8.86 -12.40
C LEU A 180 -6.60 7.73 -11.48
N TRP A 181 -5.37 7.24 -11.67
CA TRP A 181 -4.79 6.26 -10.75
C TRP A 181 -4.49 6.86 -9.37
N GLY A 182 -4.22 8.17 -9.29
CA GLY A 182 -4.11 8.90 -8.03
C GLY A 182 -5.45 8.98 -7.28
N VAL A 183 -6.57 9.12 -7.99
CA VAL A 183 -7.92 9.01 -7.42
C VAL A 183 -8.09 7.62 -6.82
N VAL A 184 -7.82 6.56 -7.59
CA VAL A 184 -7.92 5.17 -7.10
C VAL A 184 -7.07 4.96 -5.84
N ALA A 185 -5.85 5.48 -5.82
CA ALA A 185 -4.99 5.43 -4.63
C ALA A 185 -5.62 6.19 -3.44
N GLN A 186 -6.11 7.41 -3.67
CA GLN A 186 -6.70 8.26 -2.65
C GLN A 186 -7.96 7.66 -2.01
N ILE A 187 -8.84 7.05 -2.82
CA ILE A 187 -10.06 6.40 -2.32
C ILE A 187 -9.80 4.99 -1.78
N SER A 188 -8.58 4.47 -1.92
CA SER A 188 -8.13 3.22 -1.28
C SER A 188 -7.55 3.45 0.11
N LYS A 189 -6.69 4.48 0.28
CA LYS A 189 -6.08 4.87 1.56
C LYS A 189 -5.80 6.37 1.60
N SER A 190 -5.89 6.96 2.79
CA SER A 190 -5.66 8.39 3.03
C SER A 190 -4.30 8.90 2.54
N ALA A 191 -3.24 8.09 2.70
CA ALA A 191 -1.88 8.40 2.26
C ALA A 191 -1.75 8.66 0.75
N GLY A 192 -2.76 8.34 -0.06
CA GLY A 192 -2.81 8.70 -1.48
C GLY A 192 -2.71 10.21 -1.74
N ILE A 193 -3.04 11.06 -0.76
CA ILE A 193 -2.95 12.52 -0.90
C ILE A 193 -1.50 12.99 -1.12
N LEU A 194 -0.52 12.20 -0.66
CA LEU A 194 0.90 12.51 -0.85
C LEU A 194 1.31 12.52 -2.33
N LEU A 195 0.59 11.80 -3.20
CA LEU A 195 0.77 11.88 -4.66
C LEU A 195 0.48 13.29 -5.18
N PHE A 196 -0.61 13.92 -4.70
CA PHE A 196 -0.95 15.28 -5.09
C PHE A 196 0.15 16.26 -4.70
N ILE A 197 0.62 16.19 -3.45
CA ILE A 197 1.70 17.06 -2.95
C ILE A 197 2.96 16.88 -3.81
N ALA A 198 3.33 15.64 -4.11
CA ALA A 198 4.49 15.33 -4.95
C ALA A 198 4.37 15.86 -6.37
N TYR A 199 3.23 15.65 -7.02
CA TYR A 199 3.01 16.09 -8.39
C TYR A 199 2.89 17.61 -8.48
N ALA A 200 2.23 18.26 -7.51
CA ALA A 200 2.16 19.71 -7.44
C ALA A 200 3.56 20.32 -7.31
N LEU A 201 4.40 19.81 -6.40
CA LEU A 201 5.78 20.29 -6.25
C LEU A 201 6.63 20.01 -7.50
N ALA A 202 6.53 18.82 -8.08
CA ALA A 202 7.28 18.47 -9.28
C ALA A 202 6.90 19.34 -10.50
N LEU A 203 5.64 19.73 -10.64
CA LEU A 203 5.16 20.57 -11.75
C LEU A 203 5.38 22.07 -11.53
N LEU A 204 5.21 22.55 -10.29
CA LEU A 204 5.18 23.97 -9.98
C LEU A 204 6.56 24.51 -9.58
N LEU A 205 7.37 23.77 -8.83
CA LEU A 205 8.63 24.29 -8.29
C LEU A 205 9.64 24.74 -9.37
N PRO A 206 9.84 23.99 -10.49
CA PRO A 206 10.68 24.46 -11.58
C PRO A 206 10.16 25.76 -12.21
N LYS A 207 8.84 25.94 -12.26
CA LYS A 207 8.17 27.12 -12.83
C LYS A 207 8.18 28.32 -11.89
N LEU A 208 8.18 28.11 -10.58
CA LEU A 208 8.33 29.19 -9.60
C LEU A 208 9.71 29.85 -9.69
N LYS A 209 10.77 29.06 -9.91
CA LYS A 209 12.11 29.60 -10.20
C LYS A 209 12.13 30.45 -11.47
N LEU A 210 11.37 30.05 -12.49
CA LEU A 210 11.23 30.80 -13.73
C LEU A 210 10.41 32.10 -13.54
N ALA A 211 9.40 32.10 -12.66
CA ALA A 211 8.61 33.28 -12.30
C ALA A 211 9.47 34.39 -11.68
N ALA A 212 10.42 34.01 -10.82
CA ALA A 212 11.36 34.95 -10.21
C ALA A 212 12.32 35.61 -11.22
N LEU A 213 12.48 35.00 -12.41
CA LEU A 213 13.44 35.43 -13.44
C LEU A 213 12.76 36.00 -14.70
N THR A 214 11.43 35.98 -14.80
CA THR A 214 10.69 36.36 -16.01
C THR A 214 9.43 37.17 -15.71
N THR A 215 8.91 37.90 -16.69
CA THR A 215 7.65 38.65 -16.57
C THR A 215 6.45 37.71 -16.37
N PHE A 216 5.46 38.14 -15.59
CA PHE A 216 4.23 37.39 -15.28
C PHE A 216 3.53 36.77 -16.50
N SER A 217 3.48 37.49 -17.63
CA SER A 217 2.88 36.99 -18.89
C SER A 217 3.59 35.75 -19.47
N LYS A 218 4.93 35.69 -19.39
CA LYS A 218 5.71 34.52 -19.83
C LYS A 218 5.57 33.36 -18.86
N TRP A 219 5.52 33.65 -17.56
CA TRP A 219 5.29 32.64 -16.54
C TRP A 219 3.92 31.98 -16.65
N HIS A 220 2.84 32.76 -16.81
CA HIS A 220 1.48 32.24 -16.94
C HIS A 220 1.33 31.31 -18.16
N LYS A 221 1.92 31.69 -19.31
CA LYS A 221 1.92 30.83 -20.51
C LYS A 221 2.68 29.52 -20.33
N SER A 222 3.60 29.43 -19.37
CA SER A 222 4.34 28.19 -19.06
C SER A 222 3.51 27.18 -18.25
N ILE A 223 2.36 27.59 -17.71
CA ILE A 223 1.49 26.73 -16.90
C ILE A 223 0.47 26.04 -17.80
N GLU A 224 0.67 24.74 -18.01
CA GLU A 224 -0.31 23.88 -18.65
C GLU A 224 -1.44 23.53 -17.66
N ILE A 225 -2.51 24.34 -17.68
CA ILE A 225 -3.67 24.19 -16.79
C ILE A 225 -4.24 22.76 -16.82
N LYS A 226 -4.28 22.13 -18.00
CA LYS A 226 -4.76 20.74 -18.17
C LYS A 226 -4.01 19.73 -17.29
N ASN A 227 -2.71 19.91 -17.11
CA ASN A 227 -1.89 19.00 -16.31
C ASN A 227 -2.18 19.18 -14.83
N ILE A 228 -2.39 20.42 -14.40
CA ILE A 228 -2.78 20.75 -13.02
C ILE A 228 -4.18 20.20 -12.73
N LEU A 229 -5.15 20.43 -13.63
CA LEU A 229 -6.51 19.88 -13.49
C LEU A 229 -6.52 18.36 -13.37
N SER A 230 -5.64 17.68 -14.11
CA SER A 230 -5.51 16.22 -14.04
C SER A 230 -5.07 15.76 -12.63
N VAL A 231 -4.12 16.47 -12.02
CA VAL A 231 -3.59 16.15 -10.69
C VAL A 231 -4.55 16.56 -9.57
N LEU A 232 -5.37 17.61 -9.78
CA LEU A 232 -6.42 18.05 -8.85
C LEU A 232 -7.55 17.03 -8.66
N LEU A 233 -7.70 16.05 -9.56
CA LEU A 233 -8.65 14.95 -9.35
C LEU A 233 -8.40 14.22 -8.03
N ILE A 234 -7.15 14.12 -7.58
CA ILE A 234 -6.77 13.45 -6.32
C ILE A 234 -7.44 14.12 -5.10
N PRO A 235 -7.19 15.41 -4.78
CA PRO A 235 -7.87 16.05 -3.66
C PRO A 235 -9.39 16.16 -3.84
N ILE A 236 -9.90 16.29 -5.07
CA ILE A 236 -11.35 16.26 -5.34
C ILE A 236 -11.95 14.91 -4.90
N SER A 237 -11.27 13.80 -5.17
CA SER A 237 -11.75 12.49 -4.72
C SER A 237 -11.73 12.34 -3.20
N LEU A 238 -10.76 12.94 -2.50
CA LEU A 238 -10.74 12.98 -1.04
C LEU A 238 -11.92 13.78 -0.48
N LEU A 239 -12.25 14.92 -1.09
CA LEU A 239 -13.46 15.68 -0.73
C LEU A 239 -14.72 14.86 -0.94
N GLY A 240 -14.77 14.03 -2.00
CA GLY A 240 -15.84 13.06 -2.21
C GLY A 240 -15.96 12.03 -1.07
N VAL A 241 -14.85 11.51 -0.57
CA VAL A 241 -14.83 10.59 0.60
C VAL A 241 -15.34 11.30 1.86
N PHE A 242 -14.92 12.53 2.13
CA PHE A 242 -15.41 13.29 3.29
C PHE A 242 -16.89 13.67 3.17
N THR A 243 -17.35 13.89 1.94
CA THR A 243 -18.78 14.12 1.65
C THR A 243 -19.59 12.86 1.93
N LEU A 244 -19.09 11.67 1.57
CA LEU A 244 -19.69 10.39 1.95
C LEU A 244 -19.82 10.26 3.48
N TYR A 245 -18.78 10.63 4.23
CA TYR A 245 -18.82 10.59 5.70
C TYR A 245 -19.83 11.59 6.28
N LYS A 246 -19.96 12.77 5.67
CA LYS A 246 -20.99 13.73 6.07
C LYS A 246 -22.40 13.17 5.96
N TYR A 247 -22.69 12.37 4.93
CA TYR A 247 -24.01 11.77 4.74
C TYR A 247 -24.23 10.49 5.54
N THR A 248 -23.19 9.69 5.76
CA THR A 248 -23.32 8.37 6.42
C THR A 248 -23.15 8.44 7.94
N GLN A 249 -22.28 9.33 8.42
CA GLN A 249 -21.92 9.46 9.84
C GLN A 249 -22.27 10.84 10.43
N SER A 250 -22.90 11.72 9.64
CA SER A 250 -23.16 13.13 10.01
C SER A 250 -21.89 13.98 10.26
N ASP A 251 -20.71 13.46 9.95
CA ASP A 251 -19.41 14.07 10.22
C ASP A 251 -18.53 14.10 8.96
N PHE A 252 -18.24 15.31 8.45
CA PHE A 252 -17.39 15.50 7.27
C PHE A 252 -15.92 15.16 7.55
N LEU A 253 -15.47 15.35 8.80
CA LEU A 253 -14.10 15.13 9.24
C LEU A 253 -13.96 13.83 10.04
N ALA A 254 -14.87 12.88 9.86
CA ALA A 254 -14.89 11.60 10.59
C ALA A 254 -13.53 10.89 10.59
N TYR A 255 -12.78 10.96 9.49
CA TYR A 255 -11.42 10.43 9.40
C TYR A 255 -10.47 11.03 10.45
N PHE A 256 -10.53 12.33 10.69
CA PHE A 256 -9.71 13.01 11.70
C PHE A 256 -10.19 12.74 13.13
N HIS A 257 -11.47 12.44 13.32
CA HIS A 257 -12.04 12.01 14.60
C HIS A 257 -12.00 10.49 14.82
N SER A 258 -11.41 9.72 13.91
CA SER A 258 -11.34 8.25 13.99
C SER A 258 -10.37 7.73 15.06
N GLY A 259 -9.40 8.56 15.46
CA GLY A 259 -8.27 8.13 16.29
C GLY A 259 -7.18 7.36 15.51
N ASP A 260 -7.39 6.97 14.26
CA ASP A 260 -6.35 6.30 13.46
C ASP A 260 -5.29 7.28 12.91
N ASN A 261 -5.54 8.59 13.00
CA ASN A 261 -4.52 9.61 12.68
C ASN A 261 -3.49 9.82 13.79
N ILE A 262 -3.65 9.11 14.92
CA ILE A 262 -2.77 9.19 16.08
C ILE A 262 -1.39 8.60 15.76
N HIS A 263 -1.14 8.02 14.58
CA HIS A 263 0.20 7.55 14.22
C HIS A 263 1.18 8.67 13.84
N LEU A 264 0.70 9.88 13.51
CA LEU A 264 1.55 11.00 13.07
C LEU A 264 1.85 11.95 14.23
N PHE A 265 3.14 12.15 14.53
CA PHE A 265 3.59 12.98 15.65
C PHE A 265 4.64 13.99 15.21
N PHE A 266 4.64 15.15 15.87
CA PHE A 266 5.69 16.16 15.78
C PHE A 266 6.39 16.28 17.15
N PRO A 267 7.72 16.43 17.21
CA PRO A 267 8.70 16.47 16.11
C PRO A 267 8.85 15.10 15.38
N PRO A 268 9.55 15.01 14.24
CA PRO A 268 9.81 13.71 13.60
C PRO A 268 10.64 12.78 14.51
N PHE A 269 10.67 11.49 14.17
CA PHE A 269 11.40 10.42 14.88
C PHE A 269 10.85 10.03 16.26
N GLN A 270 9.60 10.38 16.56
CA GLN A 270 8.93 9.97 17.81
C GLN A 270 8.80 8.46 17.96
N ILE A 271 8.96 7.68 16.88
CA ILE A 271 9.02 6.21 16.94
C ILE A 271 10.10 5.69 17.91
N PHE A 272 11.16 6.46 18.19
CA PHE A 272 12.21 6.05 19.15
C PHE A 272 11.84 6.36 20.61
N ASN A 273 10.71 7.00 20.86
CA ASN A 273 10.13 7.09 22.19
C ASN A 273 9.29 5.83 22.44
N TYR A 274 9.85 4.88 23.19
CA TYR A 274 9.21 3.59 23.49
C TYR A 274 7.85 3.73 24.23
N ASN A 275 7.59 4.88 24.86
CA ASN A 275 6.32 5.17 25.54
C ASN A 275 5.19 5.58 24.58
N GLN A 276 5.46 5.70 23.28
CA GLN A 276 4.42 6.03 22.31
C GLN A 276 3.42 4.85 22.17
N PRO A 277 2.10 5.11 22.03
CA PRO A 277 1.05 4.08 22.10
C PRO A 277 1.24 2.88 21.16
N TRP A 278 1.84 3.10 19.99
CA TRP A 278 1.99 2.09 18.93
C TRP A 278 3.43 1.61 18.73
N VAL A 279 4.34 1.98 19.63
CA VAL A 279 5.75 1.56 19.61
C VAL A 279 5.96 0.43 20.61
N GLY A 280 5.76 0.71 21.91
CA GLY A 280 5.73 -0.29 22.98
C GLY A 280 6.98 -1.14 23.16
N THR A 281 8.12 -0.74 22.58
CA THR A 281 9.37 -1.53 22.63
C THR A 281 10.60 -0.65 22.35
N PHE A 282 11.75 -1.08 22.88
CA PHE A 282 13.06 -0.47 22.58
C PHE A 282 13.82 -1.21 21.46
N TRP A 283 13.33 -2.38 21.03
CA TRP A 283 13.89 -3.15 19.91
C TRP A 283 13.44 -2.54 18.58
N LEU A 284 14.17 -1.52 18.10
CA LEU A 284 13.80 -0.70 16.95
C LEU A 284 14.91 -0.59 15.89
N GLU A 285 15.89 -1.50 15.89
CA GLU A 285 17.01 -1.46 14.94
C GLU A 285 16.53 -1.58 13.48
N GLU A 286 15.49 -2.38 13.22
CA GLU A 286 14.93 -2.49 11.87
C GLU A 286 14.30 -1.19 11.35
N ILE A 287 13.84 -0.30 12.24
CA ILE A 287 13.39 1.05 11.86
C ILE A 287 14.53 1.84 11.23
N ILE A 288 15.75 1.73 11.78
CA ILE A 288 16.94 2.38 11.23
C ILE A 288 17.22 1.87 9.81
N PHE A 289 17.08 0.57 9.56
CA PHE A 289 17.24 0.01 8.21
C PHE A 289 16.17 0.52 7.23
N VAL A 290 14.90 0.65 7.67
CA VAL A 290 13.85 1.25 6.82
C VAL A 290 14.22 2.69 6.44
N TYR A 291 14.67 3.49 7.40
CA TYR A 291 15.13 4.86 7.14
C TYR A 291 16.35 4.92 6.23
N LEU A 292 17.33 4.04 6.46
CA LEU A 292 18.54 3.95 5.65
C LEU A 292 18.21 3.64 4.19
N PHE A 293 17.39 2.61 3.92
CA PHE A 293 17.02 2.27 2.55
C PHE A 293 16.15 3.33 1.88
N GLY A 294 15.25 3.98 2.63
CA GLY A 294 14.47 5.12 2.14
C GLY A 294 15.37 6.29 1.72
N ALA A 295 16.30 6.70 2.59
CA ALA A 295 17.24 7.78 2.32
C ALA A 295 18.20 7.46 1.16
N LEU A 296 18.83 6.28 1.17
CA LEU A 296 19.75 5.86 0.11
C LEU A 296 19.04 5.73 -1.24
N GLY A 297 17.81 5.18 -1.26
CA GLY A 297 17.04 5.07 -2.49
C GLY A 297 16.63 6.44 -3.04
N PHE A 298 16.21 7.37 -2.18
CA PHE A 298 15.94 8.75 -2.57
C PHE A 298 17.19 9.42 -3.20
N LEU A 299 18.33 9.37 -2.50
CA LEU A 299 19.59 9.95 -3.00
C LEU A 299 20.03 9.32 -4.32
N LYS A 300 19.86 8.01 -4.46
CA LYS A 300 20.21 7.30 -5.70
C LYS A 300 19.29 7.69 -6.86
N LEU A 301 17.99 7.85 -6.64
CA LEU A 301 17.06 8.36 -7.67
C LEU A 301 17.41 9.77 -8.12
N VAL A 302 17.82 10.65 -7.19
CA VAL A 302 18.32 12.00 -7.52
C VAL A 302 19.59 11.90 -8.37
N LYS A 303 20.54 11.03 -7.99
CA LYS A 303 21.78 10.80 -8.77
C LYS A 303 21.48 10.26 -10.18
N MET A 304 20.46 9.42 -10.32
CA MET A 304 19.97 8.90 -11.61
C MET A 304 19.18 9.94 -12.42
N GLN A 305 18.98 11.16 -11.90
CA GLN A 305 18.18 12.22 -12.50
C GLN A 305 16.69 11.85 -12.70
N GLU A 306 16.19 10.86 -11.94
CA GLU A 306 14.80 10.42 -11.96
C GLU A 306 13.93 11.33 -11.07
N TYR A 307 13.97 12.64 -11.31
CA TYR A 307 13.40 13.66 -10.42
C TYR A 307 11.89 13.51 -10.17
N LYS A 308 11.12 13.08 -11.17
CA LYS A 308 9.67 12.86 -11.03
C LYS A 308 9.36 11.76 -10.00
N ILE A 309 10.18 10.71 -9.97
CA ILE A 309 10.09 9.63 -8.97
C ILE A 309 10.66 10.12 -7.64
N ALA A 310 11.80 10.81 -7.67
CA ALA A 310 12.47 11.30 -6.47
C ALA A 310 11.58 12.25 -5.65
N TRP A 311 10.77 13.10 -6.29
CA TRP A 311 9.79 13.94 -5.59
C TRP A 311 8.79 13.12 -4.79
N PHE A 312 8.19 12.10 -5.41
CA PHE A 312 7.26 11.21 -4.72
C PHE A 312 7.95 10.48 -3.56
N VAL A 313 9.09 9.84 -3.84
CA VAL A 313 9.84 9.08 -2.83
C VAL A 313 10.26 9.98 -1.68
N GLY A 314 10.77 11.18 -1.96
CA GLY A 314 11.22 12.12 -0.93
C GLY A 314 10.10 12.61 -0.03
N ILE A 315 8.94 12.98 -0.59
CA ILE A 315 7.78 13.46 0.19
C ILE A 315 7.17 12.32 1.01
N PHE A 316 6.99 11.16 0.38
CA PHE A 316 6.41 10.02 1.07
C PHE A 316 7.38 9.53 2.16
N PHE A 317 8.69 9.46 1.89
CA PHE A 317 9.70 9.14 2.89
C PHE A 317 9.72 10.15 4.04
N ALA A 318 9.72 11.45 3.75
CA ALA A 318 9.63 12.49 4.76
C ALA A 318 8.40 12.31 5.66
N SER A 319 7.25 11.94 5.10
CA SER A 319 6.04 11.67 5.89
C SER A 319 6.21 10.48 6.86
N THR A 320 6.95 9.43 6.47
CA THR A 320 7.22 8.28 7.34
C THR A 320 8.10 8.62 8.55
N LEU A 321 8.84 9.74 8.52
CA LEU A 321 9.62 10.21 9.67
C LEU A 321 8.72 10.69 10.81
N PHE A 322 7.47 11.06 10.52
CA PHE A 322 6.49 11.49 11.51
C PHE A 322 5.63 10.31 12.01
N VAL A 323 5.76 9.12 11.43
CA VAL A 323 5.00 7.94 11.85
C VAL A 323 5.65 7.29 13.07
N SER A 324 4.90 7.21 14.17
CA SER A 324 5.32 6.55 15.41
C SER A 324 4.58 5.23 15.63
N HIS A 325 4.80 4.29 14.72
CA HIS A 325 4.16 2.97 14.74
C HIS A 325 5.21 1.87 14.48
N ARG A 326 5.20 0.80 15.29
CA ARG A 326 6.21 -0.27 15.25
C ARG A 326 6.33 -0.96 13.88
N ASP A 327 5.21 -1.14 13.19
CA ASP A 327 5.14 -1.68 11.81
C ASP A 327 5.42 -0.62 10.73
N LEU A 328 6.49 0.17 10.87
CA LEU A 328 6.83 1.26 9.95
C LEU A 328 7.02 0.79 8.50
N ILE A 329 7.53 -0.43 8.29
CA ILE A 329 7.74 -1.00 6.97
C ILE A 329 6.41 -1.12 6.19
N ARG A 330 5.28 -1.40 6.86
CA ARG A 330 3.94 -1.38 6.24
C ARG A 330 3.61 0.00 5.69
N TYR A 331 3.82 1.05 6.48
CA TYR A 331 3.59 2.44 6.06
C TYR A 331 4.53 2.84 4.93
N SER A 332 5.73 2.24 4.86
CA SER A 332 6.76 2.53 3.85
C SER A 332 6.62 1.71 2.56
N LEU A 333 5.69 0.75 2.48
CA LEU A 333 5.47 -0.08 1.28
C LEU A 333 5.31 0.71 -0.02
N PRO A 334 4.64 1.87 -0.07
CA PRO A 334 4.53 2.69 -1.28
C PRO A 334 5.86 3.17 -1.85
N LEU A 335 6.92 3.24 -1.03
CA LEU A 335 8.27 3.59 -1.48
C LEU A 335 8.95 2.43 -2.22
N VAL A 336 8.66 1.20 -1.78
CA VAL A 336 9.41 -0.01 -2.15
C VAL A 336 9.59 -0.17 -3.67
N PRO A 337 8.54 -0.06 -4.52
CA PRO A 337 8.70 -0.20 -5.98
C PRO A 337 9.78 0.71 -6.56
N PHE A 338 9.89 1.92 -6.04
CA PHE A 338 10.81 2.94 -6.51
C PHE A 338 12.22 2.75 -5.93
N LEU A 339 12.33 2.19 -4.72
CA LEU A 339 13.61 1.71 -4.19
C LEU A 339 14.15 0.55 -5.03
N TYR A 340 13.28 -0.35 -5.52
CA TYR A 340 13.68 -1.39 -6.47
C TYR A 340 14.27 -0.82 -7.76
N ALA A 341 13.67 0.25 -8.31
CA ALA A 341 14.26 0.95 -9.45
C ALA A 341 15.63 1.56 -9.12
N ALA A 342 15.76 2.20 -7.95
CA ALA A 342 17.03 2.75 -7.48
C ALA A 342 18.11 1.66 -7.37
N PHE A 343 17.77 0.49 -6.81
CA PHE A 343 18.72 -0.60 -6.57
C PHE A 343 18.68 -1.72 -7.62
N ALA A 344 18.08 -1.48 -8.79
CA ALA A 344 17.84 -2.49 -9.83
C ALA A 344 19.13 -3.25 -10.20
N GLU A 345 20.20 -2.53 -10.49
CA GLU A 345 21.52 -3.10 -10.81
C GLU A 345 22.09 -4.02 -9.72
N THR A 346 21.73 -3.79 -8.45
CA THR A 346 22.18 -4.65 -7.34
C THR A 346 21.32 -5.90 -7.25
N ILE A 347 20.01 -5.76 -7.45
CA ILE A 347 19.03 -6.84 -7.30
C ILE A 347 19.20 -7.92 -8.39
N VAL A 348 19.66 -7.54 -9.59
CA VAL A 348 19.84 -8.47 -10.72
C VAL A 348 21.14 -9.28 -10.65
N LYS A 349 22.07 -8.91 -9.76
CA LYS A 349 23.36 -9.58 -9.58
C LYS A 349 23.20 -11.01 -9.05
N LYS A 350 24.18 -11.87 -9.37
CA LYS A 350 24.18 -13.29 -8.97
C LYS A 350 24.29 -13.45 -7.46
N GLU A 351 25.03 -12.56 -6.81
CA GLU A 351 25.21 -12.51 -5.35
C GLU A 351 23.86 -12.25 -4.67
N PHE A 352 23.09 -11.28 -5.17
CA PHE A 352 21.75 -10.99 -4.66
C PHE A 352 20.78 -12.15 -4.92
N LYS A 353 20.84 -12.76 -6.12
CA LYS A 353 20.07 -13.98 -6.44
C LYS A 353 20.32 -15.10 -5.43
N THR A 354 21.58 -15.34 -5.09
CA THR A 354 21.97 -16.36 -4.13
C THR A 354 21.50 -16.01 -2.72
N ALA A 355 21.66 -14.76 -2.28
CA ALA A 355 21.16 -14.30 -0.99
C ALA A 355 19.63 -14.46 -0.88
N MET A 356 18.89 -14.12 -1.95
CA MET A 356 17.43 -14.27 -1.97
C MET A 356 16.96 -15.72 -1.89
N LEU A 357 17.69 -16.67 -2.49
CA LEU A 357 17.36 -18.09 -2.34
C LEU A 357 17.48 -18.56 -0.90
N VAL A 358 18.39 -17.98 -0.11
CA VAL A 358 18.49 -18.26 1.33
C VAL A 358 17.38 -17.54 2.09
N LEU A 359 17.14 -16.25 1.78
CA LEU A 359 16.18 -15.41 2.50
C LEU A 359 14.71 -15.78 2.26
N ILE A 360 14.37 -16.51 1.21
CA ILE A 360 12.99 -16.94 0.96
C ILE A 360 12.43 -17.78 2.12
N ILE A 361 13.26 -18.58 2.78
CA ILE A 361 12.87 -19.42 3.92
C ILE A 361 12.47 -18.55 5.13
N PRO A 362 13.34 -17.67 5.68
CA PRO A 362 12.94 -16.83 6.80
C PRO A 362 11.83 -15.83 6.45
N ILE A 363 11.72 -15.36 5.21
CA ILE A 363 10.57 -14.53 4.76
C ILE A 363 9.25 -15.31 4.89
N TYR A 364 9.24 -16.57 4.46
CA TYR A 364 8.08 -17.44 4.57
C TYR A 364 7.72 -17.73 6.03
N LEU A 365 8.71 -18.12 6.84
CA LEU A 365 8.51 -18.41 8.27
C LEU A 365 8.02 -17.17 9.04
N PHE A 366 8.61 -16.00 8.77
CA PHE A 366 8.15 -14.72 9.32
C PHE A 366 6.70 -14.43 8.95
N SER A 367 6.30 -14.72 7.71
CA SER A 367 4.92 -14.51 7.26
C SER A 367 3.92 -15.37 8.05
N LEU A 368 4.23 -16.64 8.27
CA LEU A 368 3.39 -17.54 9.05
C LEU A 368 3.28 -17.09 10.52
N ALA A 369 4.41 -16.74 11.14
CA ALA A 369 4.44 -16.26 12.51
C ALA A 369 3.63 -14.97 12.67
N TYR A 370 3.85 -14.00 11.78
CA TYR A 370 3.14 -12.71 11.84
C TYR A 370 1.63 -12.89 11.66
N ILE A 371 1.20 -13.64 10.64
CA ILE A 371 -0.22 -13.81 10.34
C ILE A 371 -0.95 -14.52 11.49
N SER A 372 -0.29 -15.49 12.13
CA SER A 372 -0.87 -16.25 13.24
C SER A 372 -1.08 -15.40 14.50
N GLN A 373 -0.30 -14.34 14.68
CA GLN A 373 -0.34 -13.49 15.88
C GLN A 373 -1.09 -12.17 15.66
N ASN A 374 -1.11 -11.64 14.42
CA ASN A 374 -1.75 -10.37 14.09
C ASN A 374 -3.24 -10.53 13.76
N VAL A 375 -4.00 -11.16 14.64
CA VAL A 375 -5.40 -11.53 14.41
C VAL A 375 -6.31 -10.69 15.30
N MET A 376 -7.36 -10.13 14.71
CA MET A 376 -8.40 -9.42 15.44
C MET A 376 -9.36 -10.42 16.09
N PRO A 377 -9.73 -10.24 17.37
CA PRO A 377 -10.66 -11.15 18.02
C PRO A 377 -12.06 -11.01 17.39
N VAL A 378 -12.56 -12.10 16.80
CA VAL A 378 -13.92 -12.20 16.26
C VAL A 378 -14.63 -13.33 17.00
N SER A 379 -15.54 -12.98 17.91
CA SER A 379 -16.31 -13.94 18.71
C SER A 379 -17.51 -14.52 17.97
N ASP A 380 -18.11 -13.74 17.06
CA ASP A 380 -19.23 -14.16 16.24
C ASP A 380 -19.00 -13.76 14.77
N TRP A 381 -19.01 -14.76 13.89
CA TRP A 381 -18.84 -14.56 12.46
C TRP A 381 -20.16 -14.27 11.74
N ALA A 382 -21.32 -14.49 12.35
CA ALA A 382 -22.62 -14.32 11.70
C ALA A 382 -22.83 -12.93 11.06
N PRO A 383 -22.40 -11.80 11.68
CA PRO A 383 -22.50 -10.48 11.03
C PRO A 383 -21.62 -10.33 9.78
N PHE A 384 -20.56 -11.14 9.65
CA PHE A 384 -19.57 -11.07 8.59
C PHE A 384 -19.89 -11.98 7.39
N LEU A 385 -20.69 -13.03 7.59
CA LEU A 385 -21.17 -13.92 6.51
C LEU A 385 -22.25 -13.22 5.70
#